data_AF-A0A7U9WWZ3-F1
#
_entry.id   AF-A0A7U9WWZ3-F1
#
_cell.length_a   1.000
_cell.length_b   1.000
_cell.length_c   1.000
_cell.angle_alpha   90.00
_cell.angle_beta   90.00
_cell.angle_gamma   90.00
#
_symmetry.space_group_name_H-M   'P 1'
#
loop_
_entity.id
_entity.type
_entity.pdbx_description
1 polymer ?
#
loop_
_entity_poly.entity_id
_entity_poly.type
_entity_poly.pdbx_seq_one_letter_code
_entity_poly.pdbx_strand_id
1 'polypeptide(L)'
;MHFKELGWKDVISDGTVVCSHCEINLCGWIRITFCANYETEEDQYYLYSYGNDKINRLQPEKYDSIETAKNAAYRIYSNEMARVKKAVDYLLDT
;
A
#
# COMPACT_ATOMS: atom_id res chain seq x y z
N MET A 1 13.64 8.85 11.01
CA MET A 1 12.74 9.10 9.86
C MET A 1 11.33 8.78 10.33
N HIS A 2 10.45 9.77 10.39
CA HIS A 2 9.02 9.51 10.63
C HIS A 2 8.38 9.24 9.27
N PHE A 3 7.77 8.07 9.11
CA PHE A 3 7.12 7.70 7.85
C PHE A 3 5.76 8.39 7.77
N LYS A 4 5.42 8.88 6.59
CA LYS A 4 4.18 9.63 6.37
C LYS A 4 2.99 8.68 6.45
N GLU A 5 1.88 9.14 6.97
CA GLU A 5 0.62 8.40 6.87
C GLU A 5 0.22 8.20 5.39
N LEU A 6 -0.44 7.07 5.12
CA LEU A 6 -0.92 6.72 3.79
C LEU A 6 -2.18 7.52 3.46
N GLY A 7 -2.09 8.35 2.42
CA GLY A 7 -3.23 9.14 1.92
C GLY A 7 -4.15 8.28 1.05
N TRP A 8 -5.16 7.67 1.66
CA TRP A 8 -6.16 6.86 0.97
C TRP A 8 -7.26 7.72 0.33
N LYS A 9 -7.73 7.30 -0.84
CA LYS A 9 -8.91 7.81 -1.51
C LYS A 9 -9.94 6.68 -1.56
N ASP A 10 -11.00 6.82 -0.78
CA ASP A 10 -12.05 5.81 -0.65
C ASP A 10 -13.20 6.11 -1.63
N VAL A 11 -13.69 5.07 -2.29
CA VAL A 11 -14.94 5.05 -3.04
C VAL A 11 -15.94 4.24 -2.23
N ILE A 12 -17.07 4.86 -1.90
CA ILE A 12 -18.08 4.30 -1.01
C ILE A 12 -19.38 4.08 -1.80
N SER A 13 -19.96 2.89 -1.68
CA SER A 13 -21.32 2.56 -2.17
C SER A 13 -22.11 1.98 -1.01
N ASP A 14 -23.32 2.49 -0.78
CA ASP A 14 -24.23 2.00 0.26
C ASP A 14 -23.62 1.90 1.67
N GLY A 15 -22.70 2.82 2.00
CA GLY A 15 -22.00 2.84 3.28
C GLY A 15 -20.77 1.91 3.36
N THR A 16 -20.51 1.09 2.33
CA THR A 16 -19.35 0.20 2.23
C THR A 16 -18.27 0.79 1.35
N VAL A 17 -17.01 0.70 1.77
CA VAL A 17 -15.87 1.07 0.92
C VAL A 17 -15.71 0.00 -0.15
N VAL A 18 -16.08 0.29 -1.39
CA VAL A 18 -15.98 -0.69 -2.49
C VAL A 18 -14.60 -0.70 -3.14
N CYS A 19 -13.88 0.42 -3.05
CA CYS A 19 -12.52 0.56 -3.55
C CYS A 19 -11.78 1.61 -2.73
N SER A 20 -10.52 1.37 -2.42
CA SER A 20 -9.65 2.33 -1.76
C SER A 20 -8.30 2.35 -2.43
N HIS A 21 -7.83 3.54 -2.78
CA HIS A 21 -6.59 3.73 -3.52
C HIS A 21 -5.62 4.62 -2.75
N CYS A 22 -4.35 4.20 -2.66
CA CYS A 22 -3.27 5.01 -2.12
C CYS A 22 -2.08 5.01 -3.07
N GLU A 23 -1.52 6.19 -3.33
CA GLU A 23 -0.29 6.35 -4.08
C GLU A 23 0.76 7.06 -3.24
N ILE A 24 1.97 6.51 -3.27
CA ILE A 24 3.13 7.01 -2.57
C ILE A 24 4.19 7.28 -3.61
N ASN A 25 4.69 8.50 -3.64
CA ASN A 25 5.82 8.91 -4.48
C ASN A 25 6.91 9.45 -3.57
N LEU A 26 8.07 8.81 -3.58
CA LEU A 26 9.23 9.18 -2.78
C LEU A 26 10.32 9.69 -3.69
N CYS A 27 10.62 10.97 -3.54
CA CYS A 27 11.67 11.68 -4.25
C CYS A 27 11.60 11.52 -5.78
N GLY A 28 10.42 11.22 -6.35
CA GLY A 28 10.23 10.98 -7.79
C GLY A 28 10.76 9.65 -8.32
N TRP A 29 11.35 8.80 -7.47
CA TRP A 29 12.09 7.60 -7.90
C TRP A 29 11.42 6.29 -7.50
N ILE A 30 10.76 6.30 -6.35
CA ILE A 30 10.04 5.14 -5.84
C ILE A 30 8.56 5.48 -5.82
N ARG A 31 7.79 4.83 -6.68
CA ARG A 31 6.34 4.89 -6.67
C ARG A 31 5.77 3.56 -6.20
N ILE A 32 4.94 3.62 -5.17
CA ILE A 32 4.18 2.47 -4.66
C ILE A 32 2.71 2.83 -4.75
N THR A 33 1.92 1.96 -5.38
CA THR A 33 0.47 2.10 -5.46
C THR A 33 -0.19 0.93 -4.75
N PHE A 34 -1.17 1.22 -3.90
CA PHE A 34 -2.01 0.23 -3.24
C PHE A 34 -3.46 0.41 -3.71
N CYS A 35 -4.10 -0.71 -4.03
CA CYS A 35 -5.54 -0.76 -4.31
C CYS A 35 -6.17 -1.83 -3.42
N ALA A 36 -7.16 -1.46 -2.61
CA ALA A 36 -7.98 -2.39 -1.85
C ALA A 36 -9.38 -2.41 -2.45
N ASN A 37 -9.74 -3.48 -3.13
CA ASN A 37 -11.04 -3.63 -3.80
C ASN A 37 -11.91 -4.61 -3.01
N TYR A 38 -13.18 -4.27 -2.81
CA TYR A 38 -14.14 -5.19 -2.21
C TYR A 38 -14.70 -6.12 -3.28
N GLU A 39 -14.60 -7.43 -3.06
CA GLU A 39 -15.22 -8.47 -3.88
C GLU A 39 -16.52 -8.92 -3.21
N THR A 40 -17.63 -8.76 -3.91
CA THR A 40 -18.97 -8.97 -3.33
C THR A 40 -19.30 -10.45 -3.24
N GLU A 41 -18.83 -11.26 -4.20
CA GLU A 41 -19.10 -12.70 -4.21
C GLU A 41 -18.39 -13.44 -3.06
N GLU A 42 -17.25 -12.90 -2.60
CA GLU A 42 -16.45 -13.51 -1.56
C GLU A 42 -16.55 -12.78 -0.20
N ASP A 43 -17.21 -11.62 -0.14
CA ASP A 43 -17.29 -10.76 1.04
C ASP A 43 -15.90 -10.41 1.62
N GLN A 44 -14.95 -10.11 0.72
CA GLN A 44 -13.54 -9.90 1.08
C GLN A 44 -12.91 -8.72 0.33
N TYR A 45 -11.93 -8.09 0.97
CA TYR A 45 -11.08 -7.07 0.37
C TYR A 45 -9.81 -7.67 -0.21
N TYR A 46 -9.54 -7.31 -1.46
CA TYR A 46 -8.37 -7.71 -2.21
C TYR A 46 -7.36 -6.57 -2.24
N LEU A 47 -6.21 -6.77 -1.61
CA LEU A 47 -5.12 -5.80 -1.61
C LEU A 47 -4.12 -6.11 -2.73
N TYR A 48 -4.00 -5.16 -3.65
CA TYR A 48 -3.00 -5.14 -4.70
C TYR A 48 -1.91 -4.13 -4.34
N SER A 49 -0.66 -4.47 -4.71
CA SER A 49 0.48 -3.58 -4.58
C SER A 49 1.28 -3.52 -5.88
N TYR A 50 1.58 -2.31 -6.32
CA TYR A 50 2.29 -2.03 -7.56
C TYR A 50 3.51 -1.15 -7.28
N GLY A 51 4.62 -1.40 -7.96
CA GLY A 51 5.85 -0.62 -7.87
C GLY A 51 6.24 -0.11 -9.24
N ASN A 52 6.43 1.20 -9.41
CA ASN A 52 6.77 1.83 -10.70
C ASN A 52 5.96 1.25 -11.88
N ASP A 53 4.64 1.18 -11.70
CA ASP A 53 3.65 0.62 -12.66
C ASP A 53 3.77 -0.87 -12.97
N LYS A 54 4.62 -1.61 -12.24
CA LYS A 54 4.69 -3.07 -12.31
C LYS A 54 3.94 -3.70 -11.14
N ILE A 55 3.24 -4.79 -11.41
CA ILE A 55 2.63 -5.62 -10.36
C ILE A 55 3.75 -6.18 -9.49
N ASN A 56 3.80 -5.80 -8.21
CA ASN A 56 4.80 -6.33 -7.28
C ASN A 56 4.41 -7.70 -6.72
N ARG A 57 3.11 -8.06 -6.79
CA ARG A 57 2.59 -9.35 -6.34
C ARG A 57 1.55 -9.89 -7.33
N LEU A 58 1.84 -11.08 -7.87
CA LEU A 58 0.98 -11.75 -8.86
C LEU A 58 -0.38 -12.18 -8.29
N GLN A 59 -0.45 -12.43 -6.98
CA GLN A 59 -1.70 -12.73 -6.29
C GLN A 59 -2.00 -11.64 -5.24
N PRO A 60 -3.21 -11.04 -5.28
CA PRO A 60 -3.66 -10.13 -4.24
C PRO A 60 -3.86 -10.88 -2.92
N GLU A 61 -3.55 -10.20 -1.81
CA GLU A 61 -3.86 -10.71 -0.47
C GLU A 61 -5.32 -10.40 -0.14
N LYS A 62 -6.01 -11.36 0.48
CA LYS A 62 -7.42 -11.22 0.88
C LYS A 62 -7.52 -10.82 2.35
N TYR A 63 -8.51 -9.98 2.66
CA TYR A 63 -8.72 -9.38 3.98
C TYR A 63 -10.21 -9.27 4.29
N ASP A 64 -10.61 -9.52 5.52
CA ASP A 64 -12.03 -9.48 5.92
C ASP A 64 -12.53 -8.04 6.15
N SER A 65 -11.64 -7.04 6.14
CA SER A 65 -12.03 -5.64 6.31
C SER A 65 -11.10 -4.69 5.58
N ILE A 66 -11.63 -3.51 5.25
CA ILE A 66 -10.82 -2.44 4.67
C ILE A 66 -9.68 -2.00 5.60
N GLU A 67 -9.92 -2.00 6.91
CA GLU A 67 -8.91 -1.60 7.91
C GLU A 67 -7.73 -2.57 7.93
N THR A 68 -8.00 -3.88 7.89
CA THR A 68 -6.93 -4.89 7.86
C THR A 68 -6.13 -4.82 6.56
N ALA A 69 -6.78 -4.59 5.42
CA ALA A 69 -6.09 -4.33 4.15
C ALA A 69 -5.21 -3.06 4.21
N LYS A 70 -5.72 -1.95 4.75
CA LYS A 70 -4.96 -0.70 4.91
C LYS A 70 -3.77 -0.87 5.86
N ASN A 71 -3.93 -1.63 6.95
CA ASN A 71 -2.85 -1.95 7.88
C ASN A 71 -1.75 -2.81 7.23
N ALA A 72 -2.14 -3.77 6.38
CA ALA A 72 -1.18 -4.56 5.61
C ALA A 72 -0.38 -3.71 4.62
N ALA A 73 -1.04 -2.80 3.89
CA ALA A 73 -0.37 -1.82 3.04
C ALA A 73 0.62 -0.95 3.82
N TYR A 74 0.24 -0.48 5.02
CA TYR A 74 1.14 0.28 5.88
C TYR A 74 2.38 -0.51 6.30
N ARG A 75 2.24 -1.82 6.57
CA ARG A 75 3.39 -2.70 6.86
C ARG A 75 4.32 -2.84 5.65
N ILE A 76 3.76 -3.03 4.45
CA ILE A 76 4.55 -3.10 3.21
C ILE A 76 5.34 -1.79 3.02
N TYR A 77 4.65 -0.65 3.12
CA TYR A 77 5.28 0.67 3.01
C TYR A 77 6.40 0.85 4.05
N SER A 78 6.13 0.57 5.32
CA SER A 78 7.10 0.74 6.41
C SER A 78 8.34 -0.13 6.22
N ASN A 79 8.19 -1.36 5.73
CA ASN A 79 9.29 -2.25 5.41
C ASN A 79 10.16 -1.70 4.28
N GLU A 80 9.55 -1.23 3.18
CA GLU A 80 10.29 -0.59 2.09
C GLU A 80 11.02 0.66 2.58
N MET A 81 10.42 1.44 3.47
CA MET A 81 11.05 2.65 3.98
C MET A 81 12.22 2.34 4.92
N ALA A 82 12.10 1.28 5.72
CA ALA A 82 13.22 0.78 6.53
C ALA A 82 14.41 0.34 5.65
N ARG A 83 14.14 -0.31 4.50
CA ARG A 83 15.17 -0.69 3.52
C ARG A 83 15.86 0.53 2.92
N VAL A 84 15.09 1.54 2.50
CA VAL A 84 15.63 2.79 1.96
C VAL A 84 16.49 3.50 3.01
N LYS A 85 15.98 3.64 4.24
CA LYS A 85 16.73 4.25 5.35
C LYS A 85 18.07 3.53 5.56
N LYS A 86 18.07 2.20 5.61
CA LYS A 86 19.31 1.42 5.79
C LYS A 86 20.33 1.68 4.68
N ALA A 87 19.87 1.79 3.43
CA ALA A 87 20.75 2.09 2.30
C ALA A 87 21.33 3.50 2.35
N VAL A 88 20.51 4.50 2.74
CA VAL A 88 20.97 5.88 2.94
C VAL A 88 21.97 5.96 4.10
N ASP A 89 21.66 5.34 5.24
CA ASP A 89 22.56 5.31 6.40
C ASP A 89 23.93 4.71 6.03
N TYR A 90 23.95 3.64 5.24
CA TYR A 90 25.19 3.03 4.74
C TYR A 90 26.02 3.98 3.86
N LEU A 91 25.37 4.77 2.99
CA LEU A 91 26.06 5.72 2.11
C LEU A 91 26.58 6.96 2.83
N LEU A 92 25.99 7.33 3.97
CA LEU A 92 26.43 8.48 4.78
C LEU A 92 27.55 8.12 5.77
N ASP A 93 27.72 6.83 6.07
CA ASP A 93 28.78 6.29 6.93
C ASP A 93 30.09 6.01 6.17
N THR A 94 30.09 6.24 4.84
CA THR A 94 31.27 6.23 3.95
C THR A 94 31.69 7.62 3.54
#